data_AF-A0A127JW70-F1
#
_entry.id   AF-A0A127JW70-F1
#
_cell.length_a   1.000
_cell.length_b   1.000
_cell.length_c   1.000
_cell.angle_alpha   90.00
_cell.angle_beta   90.00
_cell.angle_gamma   90.00
#
_symmetry.space_group_name_H-M   'P 1'
#
loop_
_entity.id
_entity.type
_entity.pdbx_description
1 polymer ?
#
loop_
_entity_poly.entity_id
_entity_poly.type
_entity_poly.pdbx_seq_one_letter_code
_entity_poly.pdbx_strand_id
1 'polypeptide(L)'
;MVESANMVARAKYGITAVRYAGTQMVEAMMGLFDATQRQWDLRPSPTRVSEVVDRLVEGDTIISLFPDDEGGLEPGPEVKVDVLPEGTETLALAEEAPGRSIKDLPRF
;
A
#
# COMPACT_ATOMS: atom_id res chain seq x y z
N MET A 1 1.40 -15.17 34.90
CA MET A 1 1.85 -13.86 34.39
C MET A 1 2.20 -14.06 32.93
N VAL A 2 1.36 -13.46 32.08
CA VAL A 2 1.50 -13.22 30.64
C VAL A 2 2.11 -14.33 29.78
N GLU A 3 1.24 -15.11 29.13
CA GLU A 3 1.53 -15.62 27.80
C GLU A 3 1.87 -14.42 26.92
N SER A 4 3.15 -14.26 26.58
CA SER A 4 3.57 -13.41 25.49
C SER A 4 2.97 -14.02 24.23
N ALA A 5 1.79 -13.55 23.85
CA ALA A 5 1.25 -13.74 22.52
C ALA A 5 2.29 -13.15 21.57
N ASN A 6 3.19 -14.00 21.07
CA ASN A 6 3.97 -13.73 19.88
C ASN A 6 2.99 -13.79 18.71
N MET A 7 2.09 -12.81 18.69
CA MET A 7 1.27 -12.46 17.55
C MET A 7 2.30 -12.08 16.51
N VAL A 8 2.61 -13.00 15.60
CA VAL A 8 3.54 -12.79 14.49
C VAL A 8 3.15 -11.46 13.88
N ALA A 9 3.96 -10.42 14.09
CA ALA A 9 3.68 -9.11 13.53
C ALA A 9 3.67 -9.32 12.02
N ARG A 10 2.49 -9.24 11.41
CA ARG A 10 2.34 -9.45 9.97
C ARG A 10 3.18 -8.41 9.24
N ALA A 11 3.71 -8.80 8.09
CA ALA A 11 4.54 -7.91 7.31
C ALA A 11 3.72 -6.67 6.92
N LYS A 12 4.31 -5.50 7.11
CA LYS A 12 3.70 -4.23 6.75
C LYS A 12 4.39 -3.67 5.51
N TYR A 13 3.64 -3.49 4.44
CA TYR A 13 4.12 -2.91 3.20
C TYR A 13 3.68 -1.46 3.05
N GLY A 14 4.46 -0.68 2.31
CA GLY A 14 4.12 0.68 1.93
C GLY A 14 4.05 0.83 0.42
N ILE A 15 3.00 1.48 -0.09
CA ILE A 15 2.88 1.90 -1.49
C ILE A 15 3.15 3.41 -1.58
N THR A 16 4.13 3.80 -2.40
CA THR A 16 4.53 5.21 -2.57
C THR A 16 4.09 5.82 -3.89
N ALA A 17 3.80 5.00 -4.89
CA ALA A 17 3.43 5.45 -6.23
C ALA A 17 2.67 4.35 -6.99
N VAL A 18 1.93 4.72 -8.02
CA VAL A 18 1.13 3.80 -8.84
C VAL A 18 1.33 4.07 -10.33
N ARG A 19 1.28 3.02 -11.15
CA ARG A 19 1.34 3.11 -12.62
C ARG A 19 0.02 2.68 -13.23
N TYR A 20 -0.43 3.42 -14.23
CA TYR A 20 -1.65 3.14 -14.99
C TYR A 20 -1.34 2.77 -16.44
N ALA A 21 -2.10 1.82 -16.98
CA ALA A 21 -2.22 1.57 -18.41
C ALA A 21 -3.63 2.01 -18.84
N GLY A 22 -3.73 3.20 -19.45
CA GLY A 22 -5.03 3.85 -19.66
C GLY A 22 -5.67 4.24 -18.33
N THR A 23 -6.88 3.75 -18.05
CA THR A 23 -7.59 3.98 -16.78
C THR A 23 -7.31 2.92 -15.72
N GLN A 24 -6.62 1.83 -16.08
CA GLN A 24 -6.41 0.69 -15.21
C GLN A 24 -5.07 0.82 -14.47
N MET A 25 -5.08 0.62 -13.15
CA MET A 25 -3.85 0.50 -12.37
C MET A 25 -3.21 -0.86 -12.64
N VAL A 26 -1.93 -0.87 -13.00
CA VAL A 26 -1.21 -2.11 -13.37
C VAL A 26 -0.06 -2.43 -12.43
N GLU A 27 0.54 -1.43 -11.81
CA GLU A 27 1.62 -1.61 -10.84
C GLU A 27 1.57 -0.58 -9.71
N ALA A 28 2.19 -0.94 -8.59
CA ALA A 28 2.46 -0.08 -7.45
C ALA A 28 3.94 -0.15 -7.08
N MET A 29 4.55 0.97 -6.70
CA MET A 29 5.85 0.98 -6.03
C MET A 29 5.65 0.53 -4.59
N MET A 30 5.97 -0.73 -4.32
CA MET A 30 5.73 -1.37 -3.03
C MET A 30 7.05 -1.83 -2.39
N GLY A 31 7.20 -1.60 -1.09
CA GLY A 31 8.34 -2.06 -0.30
C GLY A 31 7.90 -2.52 1.10
N LEU A 32 8.80 -3.20 1.83
CA LEU A 32 8.56 -3.61 3.21
C LEU A 32 8.91 -2.46 4.15
N PHE A 33 7.94 -2.01 4.95
CA PHE A 33 8.00 -0.79 5.74
C PHE A 33 7.83 -1.09 7.23
N ASP A 34 8.87 -0.81 8.02
CA ASP A 34 8.78 -0.79 9.47
C ASP A 34 8.14 0.53 9.90
N ALA A 35 6.85 0.50 10.24
CA ALA A 35 6.12 1.68 10.69
C ALA A 35 6.55 2.16 12.09
N THR A 36 7.19 1.31 12.89
CA THR A 36 7.70 1.68 14.22
C THR A 36 8.93 2.56 14.08
N GLN A 37 9.85 2.16 13.21
CA GLN A 37 11.10 2.90 12.93
C GLN A 37 10.96 3.90 11.78
N ARG A 38 9.82 3.89 11.08
CA ARG A 38 9.55 4.68 9.86
C ARG A 38 10.63 4.51 8.80
N GLN A 39 11.03 3.27 8.55
CA GLN A 39 12.11 2.94 7.62
C GLN A 39 11.74 1.80 6.69
N TRP A 40 12.51 1.66 5.62
CA TRP A 40 12.38 0.58 4.66
C TRP A 40 13.28 -0.58 5.03
N ASP A 41 12.67 -1.73 5.33
CA ASP A 41 13.39 -3.00 5.42
C ASP A 41 13.69 -3.52 4.00
N LEU A 42 12.76 -3.30 3.07
CA LEU A 42 12.97 -3.49 1.62
C LEU A 42 12.48 -2.25 0.88
N ARG A 43 13.35 -1.69 0.03
CA ARG A 43 13.04 -0.48 -0.74
C ARG A 43 11.88 -0.71 -1.71
N PRO A 44 11.06 0.31 -1.99
CA PRO A 44 9.99 0.20 -2.98
C PRO A 44 10.52 -0.17 -4.36
N SER A 45 9.87 -1.15 -4.98
CA SER A 45 10.09 -1.55 -6.37
C SER A 45 8.75 -1.72 -7.10
N PRO A 46 8.73 -1.58 -8.44
CA PRO A 46 7.53 -1.85 -9.22
C PRO A 46 7.03 -3.27 -8.94
N THR A 47 5.79 -3.37 -8.48
CA THR A 47 5.11 -4.62 -8.13
C THR A 47 3.77 -4.65 -8.85
N ARG A 48 3.40 -5.77 -9.46
CA ARG A 48 2.13 -5.90 -10.17
C ARG A 48 0.95 -5.78 -9.21
N VAL A 49 -0.14 -5.16 -9.66
CA VAL A 49 -1.37 -5.06 -8.84
C VAL A 49 -1.84 -6.44 -8.37
N SER A 50 -1.77 -7.47 -9.20
CA SER A 50 -2.11 -8.84 -8.81
C SER A 50 -1.28 -9.34 -7.61
N GLU A 51 0.02 -9.07 -7.58
CA GLU A 51 0.88 -9.46 -6.47
C GLU A 51 0.56 -8.66 -5.20
N VAL A 52 0.17 -7.39 -5.33
CA VAL A 52 -0.31 -6.59 -4.18
C VAL A 52 -1.62 -7.16 -3.64
N VAL A 53 -2.54 -7.56 -4.53
CA VAL A 53 -3.81 -8.20 -4.16
C VAL A 53 -3.56 -9.52 -3.45
N ASP A 54 -2.67 -10.37 -3.97
CA ASP A 54 -2.31 -11.66 -3.34
C ASP A 54 -1.85 -11.44 -1.89
N ARG A 55 -1.00 -10.44 -1.65
CA ARG A 55 -0.53 -10.07 -0.29
C ARG A 55 -1.66 -9.64 0.63
N LEU A 56 -2.59 -8.81 0.15
CA LEU A 56 -3.76 -8.40 0.92
C LEU A 56 -4.67 -9.58 1.26
N VAL A 57 -4.82 -10.53 0.35
CA VAL A 57 -5.61 -11.76 0.56
C VAL A 57 -4.91 -12.73 1.52
N GLU A 58 -3.59 -12.86 1.46
CA GLU A 58 -2.77 -13.56 2.45
C GLU A 58 -2.82 -12.90 3.84
N GLY A 59 -3.27 -11.64 3.87
CA GLY A 59 -3.57 -10.87 5.07
C GLY A 59 -2.42 -10.02 5.57
N ASP A 60 -1.44 -9.74 4.71
CA ASP A 60 -0.43 -8.70 4.96
C ASP A 60 -1.09 -7.33 5.01
N THR A 61 -0.52 -6.42 5.81
CA THR A 61 -1.02 -5.05 5.90
C THR A 61 -0.28 -4.18 4.91
N ILE A 62 -1.00 -3.45 4.07
CA ILE A 62 -0.40 -2.52 3.11
C ILE A 62 -0.96 -1.13 3.39
N ILE A 63 -0.09 -0.13 3.53
CA ILE A 63 -0.48 1.27 3.72
C ILE A 63 -0.04 2.12 2.54
N SER A 64 -0.78 3.19 2.29
CA SER A 64 -0.32 4.27 1.42
C SER A 64 0.73 5.12 2.12
N LEU A 65 1.71 5.63 1.37
CA LEU A 65 2.71 6.58 1.83
C LEU A 65 2.70 7.78 0.88
N PHE A 66 2.27 8.92 1.38
CA PHE A 66 2.19 10.16 0.60
C PHE A 66 3.46 10.99 0.79
N PRO A 67 3.95 11.70 -0.24
CA PRO A 67 5.00 12.69 -0.04
C PRO A 67 4.52 13.79 0.91
N ASP A 68 5.37 14.18 1.86
CA ASP A 68 5.14 15.35 2.71
C ASP A 68 5.81 16.61 2.13
N ASP A 69 5.51 17.77 2.72
CA ASP A 69 6.05 19.07 2.29
C ASP A 69 7.57 19.22 2.51
N GLU A 70 8.18 18.33 3.30
CA GLU A 70 9.62 18.32 3.62
C GLU A 70 10.41 17.32 2.77
N GLY A 71 9.75 16.63 1.83
CA GLY A 71 10.35 15.63 0.95
C GLY A 71 10.48 14.24 1.57
N GLY A 72 9.86 14.03 2.73
CA GLY A 72 9.67 12.74 3.39
C GLY A 72 8.41 12.00 2.89
N LEU A 73 8.06 10.93 3.62
CA LEU A 73 6.87 10.13 3.36
C LEU A 73 6.02 10.06 4.62
N GLU A 74 4.76 10.47 4.51
CA GLU A 74 3.76 10.39 5.56
C GLU A 74 2.90 9.13 5.40
N PRO A 75 2.75 8.30 6.46
CA PRO A 75 1.79 7.20 6.48
C PRO A 75 0.35 7.66 6.27
N GLY A 76 -0.29 7.09 5.26
CA GLY A 76 -1.70 7.26 4.95
C GLY A 76 -2.55 6.04 5.32
N PRO A 77 -3.81 6.01 4.85
CA PRO A 77 -4.73 4.89 5.08
C PRO A 77 -4.21 3.56 4.53
N GLU A 78 -4.76 2.47 5.09
CA GLU A 78 -4.56 1.12 4.55
C GLU A 78 -5.08 1.01 3.12
N VAL A 79 -4.42 0.19 2.33
CA VAL A 79 -4.81 -0.18 0.97
C VAL A 79 -5.70 -1.41 1.06
N LYS A 80 -6.78 -1.42 0.28
CA LYS A 80 -7.68 -2.56 0.13
C LYS A 80 -7.82 -2.95 -1.33
N VAL A 81 -8.24 -4.18 -1.55
CA VAL A 81 -8.69 -4.64 -2.87
C VAL A 81 -10.03 -3.98 -3.17
N ASP A 82 -10.17 -3.52 -4.40
CA ASP A 82 -11.42 -3.04 -4.98
C ASP A 82 -11.63 -3.72 -6.34
N VAL A 83 -12.86 -3.73 -6.84
CA VAL A 83 -13.20 -4.41 -8.11
C VAL A 83 -13.96 -3.44 -9.00
N LEU A 84 -13.40 -3.21 -10.19
CA LEU A 84 -14.04 -2.36 -11.20
C LEU A 84 -15.32 -3.01 -11.74
N PRO A 85 -16.28 -2.24 -12.30
CA PRO A 85 -17.55 -2.78 -12.81
C PRO A 85 -17.40 -3.92 -13.83
N GLU A 86 -16.31 -3.95 -14.58
CA GLU A 86 -15.94 -5.01 -15.53
C GLU A 86 -15.39 -6.29 -14.87
N GLY A 87 -15.27 -6.33 -13.55
CA GLY A 87 -14.77 -7.48 -12.78
C GLY A 87 -13.25 -7.52 -12.60
N THR A 88 -12.54 -6.48 -13.03
CA THR A 88 -11.08 -6.38 -12.89
C THR A 88 -10.70 -5.90 -11.49
N GLU A 89 -9.81 -6.62 -10.81
CA GLU A 89 -9.27 -6.23 -9.51
C GLU A 89 -8.37 -5.00 -9.63
N THR A 90 -8.51 -4.10 -8.65
CA THR A 90 -7.72 -2.89 -8.50
C THR A 90 -7.47 -2.63 -7.01
N LEU A 91 -6.76 -1.57 -6.70
CA LEU A 91 -6.50 -1.11 -5.34
C LEU A 91 -7.30 0.16 -5.05
N ALA A 92 -7.73 0.31 -3.81
CA ALA A 92 -8.32 1.52 -3.24
C ALA A 92 -7.78 1.76 -1.82
N LEU A 93 -8.10 2.91 -1.23
CA LEU A 93 -7.82 3.14 0.19
C LEU A 93 -9.00 2.71 1.06
N ALA A 94 -8.71 2.15 2.23
CA ALA A 94 -9.71 1.69 3.19
C ALA A 94 -10.61 2.86 3.62
N GLU A 95 -9.97 3.99 3.95
CA GLU A 95 -10.61 5.26 4.26
C GLU A 95 -10.22 6.28 3.18
N GLU A 96 -11.20 6.80 2.46
CA GLU A 96 -11.00 7.90 1.54
C GLU A 96 -11.23 9.22 2.27
N ALA A 97 -10.26 10.13 2.17
CA ALA A 97 -10.40 11.51 2.61
C ALA A 97 -10.09 12.45 1.44
N PRO A 98 -10.60 13.70 1.44
CA PRO A 98 -10.25 14.67 0.40
C PRO A 98 -8.73 14.83 0.25
N GLY A 99 -8.19 14.56 -0.95
CA GLY A 99 -6.75 14.61 -1.23
C GLY A 99 -5.94 13.41 -0.72
N ARG A 100 -6.59 12.39 -0.18
CA ARG A 100 -6.00 11.10 0.19
C ARG A 100 -6.82 9.98 -0.41
N SER A 101 -6.80 9.91 -1.74
CA SER A 101 -7.23 8.75 -2.51
C SER A 101 -6.01 8.04 -3.11
N ILE A 102 -6.19 6.79 -3.55
CA ILE A 102 -5.10 6.06 -4.21
C ILE A 102 -4.65 6.72 -5.53
N LYS A 103 -5.52 7.54 -6.13
CA LYS A 103 -5.24 8.28 -7.38
C LYS A 103 -4.36 9.52 -7.14
N ASP A 104 -4.27 9.97 -5.89
CA ASP A 104 -3.46 11.10 -5.48
C ASP A 104 -2.01 10.70 -5.16
N LEU A 105 -1.72 9.39 -5.13
CA LEU A 105 -0.34 8.91 -5.07
C LEU A 105 0.44 9.31 -6.33
N PRO A 106 1.75 9.61 -6.18
CA PRO A 106 2.64 9.84 -7.31
C PRO A 106 2.56 8.74 -8.39
N ARG A 107 2.90 9.12 -9.62
CA ARG A 107 3.02 8.19 -10.75
C ARG A 107 4.48 7.97 -11.13
N PHE A 108 4.77 6.82 -11.74
CA PHE A 108 6.09 6.45 -12.22
C PHE A 108 6.03 5.76 -13.59
#